data_AF-A0A6M1Z3T7-F1
#
_entry.id   AF-A0A6M1Z3T7-F1
#
_cell.length_a   1.000
_cell.length_b   1.000
_cell.length_c   1.000
_cell.angle_alpha   90.00
_cell.angle_beta   90.00
_cell.angle_gamma   90.00
#
_symmetry.space_group_name_H-M   'P 1'
#
loop_
_entity.id
_entity.type
_entity.pdbx_description
1 polymer ?
#
loop_
_entity_poly.entity_id
_entity_poly.type
_entity_poly.pdbx_seq_one_letter_code
_entity_poly.pdbx_strand_id
1 'polypeptide(L)' 'MSKMRRRPKKNACRILISCDEPTEDGKMQVEMTCEGDEILAAFLLENAQSILDNSGAPGSKITSIGN' A
#
# COMPACT_ATOMS: atom_id res chain seq x y z
N MET A 1 -12.23 -35.94 3.75
CA MET A 1 -11.94 -34.58 3.22
C MET A 1 -11.04 -33.86 4.21
N SER A 2 -9.74 -33.72 3.92
CA SER A 2 -8.80 -33.06 4.82
C SER A 2 -8.91 -31.54 4.64
N LYS A 3 -9.44 -30.82 5.64
CA LYS A 3 -9.43 -29.36 5.66
C LYS A 3 -7.97 -28.91 5.82
N MET A 4 -7.34 -28.55 4.70
CA MET A 4 -6.03 -27.92 4.67
C MET A 4 -6.13 -26.56 5.37
N ARG A 5 -5.90 -26.56 6.68
CA ARG A 5 -5.77 -25.35 7.49
C ARG A 5 -4.50 -24.65 7.04
N ARG A 6 -4.62 -23.66 6.16
CA ARG A 6 -3.54 -22.70 5.90
C ARG A 6 -3.22 -22.06 7.25
N ARG A 7 -2.07 -22.41 7.86
CA ARG A 7 -1.56 -21.62 8.98
C ARG A 7 -1.48 -20.18 8.51
N PRO A 8 -1.95 -19.18 9.27
CA PRO A 8 -1.66 -17.80 8.92
C PRO A 8 -0.14 -17.68 8.90
N LYS A 9 0.43 -17.51 7.71
CA LYS A 9 1.85 -17.13 7.60
C LYS A 9 1.96 -15.82 8.37
N LYS A 10 2.81 -15.78 9.39
CA LYS A 10 3.19 -14.52 10.04
C LYS A 10 3.88 -13.71 8.95
N ASN A 11 3.16 -12.79 8.33
CA ASN A 11 3.75 -11.86 7.38
C ASN A 11 4.66 -10.92 8.18
N ALA A 12 5.89 -10.71 7.73
CA ALA A 12 6.81 -9.78 8.40
C ALA A 12 6.34 -8.32 8.28
N CYS A 13 5.62 -8.01 7.20
CA CYS A 13 4.99 -6.73 6.95
C CYS A 13 3.77 -6.94 6.04
N ARG A 14 2.69 -6.20 6.29
CA ARG A 14 1.50 -6.12 5.46
C ARG A 14 1.18 -4.65 5.23
N ILE A 15 0.98 -4.30 3.97
CA ILE A 15 0.56 -2.95 3.56
C ILE A 15 -0.74 -3.13 2.78
N LEU A 16 -1.78 -2.42 3.21
CA LEU A 16 -3.03 -2.31 2.48
C LEU A 16 -3.17 -0.87 2.00
N ILE A 17 -3.38 -0.70 0.69
CA ILE A 17 -3.64 0.59 0.07
C ILE A 17 -5.01 0.48 -0.58
N SER A 18 -5.92 1.35 -0.18
CA SER A 18 -7.26 1.48 -0.75
C SER A 18 -7.36 2.84 -1.41
N CYS A 19 -7.88 2.86 -2.64
CA CYS A 19 -8.12 4.08 -3.38
C CYS A 19 -9.60 4.12 -3.76
N ASP A 20 -10.25 5.24 -3.48
CA ASP A 20 -11.60 5.49 -3.98
C ASP A 20 -11.55 6.00 -5.42
N GLU A 21 -12.72 6.05 -6.07
CA GLU A 21 -12.84 6.69 -7.37
C GLU A 21 -12.38 8.16 -7.29
N PRO A 22 -11.70 8.68 -8.33
CA PRO A 22 -11.35 10.09 -8.39
C PRO A 22 -12.61 10.97 -8.29
N THR A 23 -12.55 12.03 -7.47
CA THR A 23 -13.60 13.04 -7.42
C THR A 23 -13.63 13.87 -8.70
N GLU A 24 -14.69 14.66 -8.91
CA GLU A 24 -14.84 15.54 -10.07
C GLU A 24 -13.67 16.54 -10.24
N ASP A 25 -13.00 16.89 -9.13
CA ASP A 25 -11.80 17.74 -9.11
C ASP A 25 -10.51 16.98 -9.46
N GLY A 26 -10.62 15.70 -9.84
CA GLY A 26 -9.49 14.82 -10.15
C GLY A 26 -8.68 14.38 -8.93
N LYS A 27 -9.21 14.55 -7.71
CA LYS A 27 -8.53 14.12 -6.48
C LYS A 27 -8.93 12.69 -6.13
N MET A 28 -7.96 11.86 -5.78
CA MET A 28 -8.18 10.50 -5.32
C MET A 28 -7.97 10.44 -3.81
N GLN A 29 -8.93 9.87 -3.08
CA GLN A 29 -8.74 9.57 -1.66
C GLN A 29 -7.97 8.25 -1.54
N VAL A 30 -6.92 8.27 -0.73
CA VAL A 30 -6.05 7.11 -0.53
C VAL A 30 -5.95 6.83 0.97
N GLU A 31 -6.36 5.64 1.37
CA GLU A 31 -6.17 5.14 2.73
C GLU A 31 -5.08 4.07 2.73
N MET A 32 -4.17 4.16 3.71
CA MET A 32 -3.10 3.18 3.88
C MET A 32 -3.10 2.64 5.30
N THR A 33 -2.97 1.32 5.42
CA THR A 33 -2.74 0.66 6.71
C THR A 33 -1.50 -0.23 6.62
N CYS A 34 -0.58 -0.03 7.56
CA CYS A 34 0.64 -0.83 7.69
C CYS A 34 0.59 -1.64 8.99
N GLU A 35 0.87 -2.94 8.89
CA GLU A 35 1.04 -3.84 10.03
C GLU A 35 2.40 -4.53 9.92
N GLY A 36 3.17 -4.55 11.01
CA GLY A 36 4.48 -5.22 11.07
C GLY A 36 5.63 -4.22 11.21
N ASP A 37 6.76 -4.51 10.56
CA ASP A 37 7.96 -3.68 10.64
C ASP A 37 7.81 -2.40 9.80
N GLU A 38 7.87 -1.25 10.46
CA GLU A 38 7.70 0.08 9.85
C GLU A 38 8.82 0.44 8.86
N ILE A 39 10.06 -0.01 9.13
CA ILE A 39 11.21 0.24 8.25
C ILE A 39 11.06 -0.55 6.96
N LEU A 40 10.63 -1.81 7.08
CA LEU A 40 10.32 -2.64 5.92
C LEU A 40 9.14 -2.06 5.13
N ALA A 41 8.10 -1.55 5.80
CA ALA A 41 6.98 -0.90 5.15
C ALA A 41 7.42 0.34 4.36
N ALA A 42 8.20 1.24 5.00
CA ALA A 42 8.74 2.44 4.38
C ALA A 42 9.62 2.10 3.16
N PHE A 43 10.53 1.13 3.31
CA PHE A 43 11.37 0.67 2.21
C PHE A 43 10.54 0.19 1.00
N LEU A 44 9.50 -0.62 1.24
CA LEU A 44 8.65 -1.11 0.16
C LEU A 44 7.87 0.03 -0.53
N LEU A 45 7.37 0.99 0.24
CA LEU A 45 6.61 2.14 -0.27
C LEU A 45 7.48 3.08 -1.11
N GLU A 46 8.68 3.41 -0.64
CA GLU A 46 9.62 4.26 -1.37
C GLU A 46 10.00 3.65 -2.72
N ASN A 47 10.28 2.35 -2.75
CA ASN A 47 10.61 1.65 -3.99
C ASN A 47 9.40 1.59 -4.93
N ALA A 48 8.19 1.34 -4.41
CA ALA A 48 6.97 1.34 -5.21
C ALA A 48 6.71 2.74 -5.83
N GLN A 49 6.87 3.81 -5.04
CA GLN A 49 6.73 5.18 -5.53
C GLN A 49 7.71 5.49 -6.66
N SER A 50 8.97 5.07 -6.52
CA SER A 50 9.99 5.28 -7.56
C SER A 50 9.61 4.63 -8.89
N ILE A 51 9.00 3.44 -8.85
CA ILE A 51 8.52 2.75 -10.06
C ILE A 51 7.34 3.51 -10.69
N LEU A 52 6.40 4.00 -9.88
CA LEU A 52 5.23 4.74 -10.35
C LEU A 52 5.63 6.07 -11.00
N ASP A 53 6.56 6.80 -10.39
CA ASP A 53 7.06 8.08 -10.90
C ASP A 53 7.74 7.91 -12.27
N ASN A 54 8.47 6.80 -12.47
CA ASN A 54 9.11 6.49 -13.75
C ASN A 54 8.13 6.00 -14.81
N SER A 55 6.97 5.48 -14.42
CA SER A 55 5.95 4.96 -15.35
C SER A 55 5.11 6.06 -16.04
N GLY A 56 5.30 7.33 -15.67
CA GLY A 56 4.59 8.47 -16.26
C GLY A 56 3.11 8.55 -15.88
N ALA A 57 2.65 7.73 -14.93
CA ALA A 57 1.29 7.81 -14.39
C ALA A 57 1.15 9.09 -13.54
N PRO A 58 0.34 10.08 -13.96
CA PRO A 58 0.21 11.33 -13.23
C PRO A 58 -0.58 11.10 -11.93
N GLY A 59 0.02 11.40 -10.77
CA GLY A 59 -0.72 11.83 -9.59
C GLY A 59 -0.82 10.90 -8.38
N SER A 60 -0.27 9.69 -8.38
CA SER A 60 -0.35 8.82 -7.19
C SER A 60 0.90 8.94 -6.32
N LYS A 61 1.04 10.07 -5.59
CA LYS A 61 1.97 10.09 -4.45
C LYS A 61 1.31 9.32 -3.32
N ILE A 62 1.93 8.21 -2.89
CA ILE A 62 1.54 7.51 -1.66
C ILE A 62 1.99 8.40 -0.50
N THR A 63 1.20 9.42 -0.21
CA THR A 63 1.41 10.34 0.91
C THR A 63 0.31 10.12 1.92
N SER A 64 0.57 9.29 2.92
CA SER A 64 0.16 9.55 4.31
C SER A 64 0.78 8.50 5.25
N ILE A 65 1.78 8.94 6.01
CA ILE A 65 2.12 8.35 7.31
C ILE A 65 1.33 9.18 8.31
N GLY A 66 0.10 8.74 8.60
CA GLY A 66 -0.74 9.30 9.65
C GLY A 66 -0.58 8.45 10.90
N ASN A 67 -0.11 9.08 11.97
CA ASN A 67 0.17 8.50 13.28
C ASN A 67 -1.08 7.97 13.98
#